data_AF-A0A4U8Q3V5-F1
#
_entry.id   AF-A0A4U8Q3V5-F1
#
_cell.length_a   1.000
_cell.length_b   1.000
_cell.length_c   1.000
_cell.angle_alpha   90.00
_cell.angle_beta   90.00
_cell.angle_gamma   90.00
#
_symmetry.space_group_name_H-M   'P 1'
#
loop_
_entity.id
_entity.type
_entity.pdbx_description
1 polymer ?
#
loop_
_entity_poly.entity_id
_entity_poly.type
_entity_poly.pdbx_seq_one_letter_code
_entity_poly.pdbx_strand_id
1 'polypeptide(L)'
;MDYNGKALLNPQYVVDGGSAVSPLKPVREGYTFIGWDKENYRISSPLKIQALYKEGIYLTCPVSFYVKITGNPSWQLLKTEYVPVGDDAHPPKLPVNAGYTFREWSGQITGIQTAQNVYAQYNKNTETEITYTVRFWCRGEVIKTEEVAIGGNATPPSVPGLKGYSFAGWDKSYVNINPGTRSMAVDITAQYQLTSGMQNAGSVSDLVNALMALGVPVAVKNGFSALGAAIINPFDGIILDVLAATALVGTIIYYWDDIKDLWSDIKVIFRNFAGMDAAGEILDNIEAGVDEGVDDNKDKELHDAMNNPIYKDLVDNIDCAEIAEDLLKIQKKGTIYNITAKDGGRLRVYEYGEVKSYIYHNVFSYKGLIYDPRYFVTPVLKDIYFANLKSINPNGINVYEIH
;
A
#
# COMPACT_ATOMS: atom_id res chain seq x y z
N MET A 1 -38.41 -15.60 -28.51
CA MET A 1 -39.15 -15.18 -29.71
C MET A 1 -39.18 -16.36 -30.67
N ASP A 2 -40.19 -16.44 -31.53
CA ASP A 2 -40.21 -17.44 -32.62
C ASP A 2 -39.24 -17.06 -33.77
N TYR A 3 -39.27 -17.84 -34.85
CA TYR A 3 -38.45 -17.60 -36.04
C TYR A 3 -38.68 -16.22 -36.68
N ASN A 4 -39.91 -15.69 -36.60
CA ASN A 4 -40.28 -14.40 -37.19
C ASN A 4 -40.02 -13.21 -36.24
N GLY A 5 -39.41 -13.47 -35.08
CA GLY A 5 -39.19 -12.44 -34.06
C GLY A 5 -40.43 -12.12 -33.22
N LYS A 6 -41.53 -12.87 -33.35
CA LYS A 6 -42.72 -12.69 -32.52
C LYS A 6 -42.41 -13.12 -31.08
N ALA A 7 -42.80 -12.31 -30.12
CA ALA A 7 -42.68 -12.65 -28.71
C ALA A 7 -43.56 -13.87 -28.35
N LEU A 8 -42.98 -14.83 -27.62
CA LEU A 8 -43.67 -16.05 -27.16
C LEU A 8 -44.14 -15.93 -25.70
N LEU A 9 -43.52 -15.02 -24.94
CA LEU A 9 -43.89 -14.61 -23.60
C LEU A 9 -43.70 -13.10 -23.50
N ASN A 10 -44.31 -12.50 -22.48
CA ASN A 10 -43.95 -11.15 -22.06
C ASN A 10 -42.46 -11.10 -21.64
N PRO A 11 -41.81 -9.94 -21.72
CA PRO A 11 -40.46 -9.76 -21.19
C PRO A 11 -40.36 -10.25 -19.75
N GLN A 12 -39.36 -11.07 -19.47
CA GLN A 12 -39.08 -11.58 -18.14
C GLN A 12 -38.02 -10.71 -17.48
N TYR A 13 -38.27 -10.31 -16.23
CA TYR A 13 -37.32 -9.62 -15.39
C TYR A 13 -36.76 -10.64 -14.41
N VAL A 14 -35.45 -10.85 -14.48
CA VAL A 14 -34.71 -11.73 -13.58
C VAL A 14 -33.74 -10.86 -12.80
N VAL A 15 -33.48 -11.23 -11.54
CA VAL A 15 -32.41 -10.60 -10.76
C VAL A 15 -31.08 -10.74 -11.50
N ASP A 16 -30.13 -9.84 -11.28
CA ASP A 16 -28.82 -9.91 -11.92
C ASP A 16 -28.15 -11.26 -11.65
N GLY A 17 -27.69 -11.93 -12.71
CA GLY A 17 -27.18 -13.31 -12.66
C GLY A 17 -28.25 -14.40 -12.47
N GLY A 18 -29.54 -14.04 -12.55
CA GLY A 18 -30.69 -14.95 -12.49
C GLY A 18 -30.92 -15.71 -13.79
N SER A 19 -31.97 -16.54 -13.82
CA SER A 19 -32.33 -17.37 -14.99
C SER A 19 -33.77 -17.11 -15.43
N ALA A 20 -34.02 -17.13 -16.74
CA ALA A 20 -35.35 -16.96 -17.31
C ALA A 20 -36.04 -18.31 -17.54
N VAL A 21 -37.37 -18.32 -17.42
CA VAL A 21 -38.19 -19.50 -17.70
C VAL A 21 -38.34 -19.67 -19.22
N SER A 22 -38.13 -20.89 -19.72
CA SER A 22 -38.34 -21.20 -21.14
C SER A 22 -39.85 -21.22 -21.47
N PRO A 23 -40.26 -20.64 -22.61
CA PRO A 23 -41.64 -20.75 -23.09
C PRO A 23 -41.95 -22.14 -23.63
N LEU A 24 -43.22 -22.39 -23.92
CA LEU A 24 -43.62 -23.55 -24.73
C LEU A 24 -42.94 -23.50 -26.11
N LYS A 25 -42.55 -24.67 -26.62
CA LYS A 25 -41.88 -24.79 -27.91
C LYS A 25 -42.78 -24.28 -29.05
N PRO A 26 -42.34 -23.29 -29.85
CA PRO A 26 -43.10 -22.79 -30.99
C PRO A 26 -43.11 -23.79 -32.15
N VAL A 27 -44.24 -23.87 -32.87
CA VAL A 27 -44.40 -24.73 -34.05
C VAL A 27 -44.09 -23.93 -35.32
N ARG A 28 -43.37 -24.55 -36.26
CA ARG A 28 -43.11 -24.01 -37.60
C ARG A 28 -43.32 -25.13 -38.63
N GLU A 29 -44.26 -24.95 -39.54
CA GLU A 29 -44.59 -25.95 -40.56
C GLU A 29 -43.38 -26.29 -41.43
N GLY A 30 -43.10 -27.58 -41.62
CA GLY A 30 -41.95 -28.09 -42.38
C GLY A 30 -40.62 -28.06 -41.62
N TYR A 31 -40.60 -27.67 -40.34
CA TYR A 31 -39.38 -27.53 -39.54
C TYR A 31 -39.52 -28.18 -38.16
N THR A 32 -38.40 -28.68 -37.64
CA THR A 32 -38.27 -29.25 -36.30
C THR A 32 -37.62 -28.25 -35.37
N PHE A 33 -38.25 -27.95 -34.23
CA PHE A 33 -37.64 -27.12 -33.19
C PHE A 33 -36.47 -27.86 -32.53
N ILE A 34 -35.29 -27.25 -32.53
CA ILE A 34 -34.05 -27.86 -32.00
C ILE A 34 -33.53 -27.18 -30.73
N GLY A 35 -34.13 -26.05 -30.32
CA GLY A 35 -33.76 -25.36 -29.08
C GLY A 35 -33.78 -23.84 -29.23
N TRP A 36 -32.95 -23.18 -28.44
CA TRP A 36 -32.83 -21.73 -28.39
C TRP A 36 -31.42 -21.29 -28.79
N ASP A 37 -31.31 -20.10 -29.40
CA ASP A 37 -30.04 -19.55 -29.89
C ASP A 37 -29.07 -19.12 -28.78
N LYS A 38 -29.59 -18.87 -27.60
CA LYS A 38 -28.85 -18.38 -26.43
C LYS A 38 -29.28 -19.11 -25.17
N GLU A 39 -28.34 -19.14 -24.24
CA GLU A 39 -28.56 -19.62 -22.88
C GLU A 39 -29.52 -18.68 -22.14
N ASN A 40 -30.37 -19.25 -21.28
CA ASN A 40 -31.32 -18.52 -20.44
C ASN A 40 -30.87 -18.46 -18.96
N TYR A 41 -29.60 -18.72 -18.71
CA TYR A 41 -28.96 -18.81 -17.40
C TYR A 41 -27.99 -17.63 -17.17
N ARG A 42 -27.85 -17.17 -15.92
CA ARG A 42 -26.95 -16.06 -15.51
C ARG A 42 -27.08 -14.81 -16.38
N ILE A 43 -28.31 -14.36 -16.54
CA ILE A 43 -28.62 -13.16 -17.32
C ILE A 43 -28.21 -11.92 -16.51
N SER A 44 -27.25 -11.16 -17.01
CA SER A 44 -26.76 -9.92 -16.40
C SER A 44 -27.00 -8.67 -17.25
N SER A 45 -27.55 -8.84 -18.45
CA SER A 45 -27.93 -7.74 -19.34
C SER A 45 -29.16 -8.13 -20.17
N PRO A 46 -29.93 -7.15 -20.68
CA PRO A 46 -31.09 -7.42 -21.52
C PRO A 46 -30.70 -8.25 -22.75
N LEU A 47 -31.35 -9.39 -22.94
CA LEU A 47 -31.10 -10.25 -24.09
C LEU A 47 -32.39 -10.78 -24.71
N LYS A 48 -32.36 -10.96 -26.03
CA LYS A 48 -33.43 -11.58 -26.81
C LYS A 48 -32.99 -12.99 -27.20
N ILE A 49 -33.75 -13.99 -26.75
CA ILE A 49 -33.59 -15.41 -27.10
C ILE A 49 -34.57 -15.77 -28.23
N GLN A 50 -34.09 -16.44 -29.27
CA GLN A 50 -34.84 -16.84 -30.45
C GLN A 50 -34.84 -18.37 -30.63
N ALA A 51 -35.97 -18.90 -31.10
CA ALA A 51 -36.13 -20.33 -31.38
C ALA A 51 -35.29 -20.75 -32.59
N LEU A 52 -34.58 -21.87 -32.47
CA LEU A 52 -33.82 -22.51 -33.53
C LEU A 52 -34.58 -23.69 -34.12
N TYR A 53 -34.38 -23.90 -35.43
CA TYR A 53 -35.08 -24.92 -36.19
C TYR A 53 -34.15 -25.63 -37.17
N LYS A 54 -34.43 -26.92 -37.42
CA LYS A 54 -33.88 -27.72 -38.51
C LYS A 54 -34.97 -27.93 -39.57
N GLU A 55 -34.65 -27.73 -40.84
CA GLU A 55 -35.57 -28.00 -41.95
C GLU A 55 -35.88 -29.49 -42.03
N GLY A 56 -37.17 -29.85 -42.15
CA GLY A 56 -37.67 -31.22 -42.09
C GLY A 56 -38.38 -31.55 -40.78
N ILE A 57 -39.07 -32.70 -40.77
CA ILE A 57 -39.81 -33.21 -39.60
C ILE A 57 -39.06 -34.42 -39.03
N TYR A 58 -38.45 -34.23 -37.87
CA TYR A 58 -37.68 -35.26 -37.18
C TYR A 58 -38.28 -35.58 -35.82
N LEU A 59 -38.15 -36.84 -35.41
CA LEU A 59 -38.33 -37.22 -34.02
C LEU A 59 -37.10 -36.73 -33.22
N THR A 60 -37.33 -35.98 -32.15
CA THR A 60 -36.25 -35.41 -31.32
C THR A 60 -36.33 -35.88 -29.87
N CYS A 61 -35.18 -36.06 -29.24
CA CYS A 61 -35.03 -36.29 -27.80
C CYS A 61 -34.52 -35.02 -27.10
N PRO A 62 -35.12 -34.62 -25.96
CA PRO A 62 -34.60 -33.52 -25.17
C PRO A 62 -33.34 -33.95 -24.39
N VAL A 63 -32.27 -33.16 -24.51
CA VAL A 63 -31.03 -33.28 -23.74
C VAL A 63 -30.86 -32.01 -22.91
N SER A 64 -30.88 -32.17 -21.57
CA SER A 64 -30.76 -31.04 -20.64
C SER A 64 -29.40 -31.04 -19.95
N PHE A 65 -28.66 -29.94 -20.10
CA PHE A 65 -27.31 -29.77 -19.55
C PHE A 65 -27.35 -29.01 -18.23
N TYR A 66 -26.76 -29.59 -17.18
CA TYR A 66 -26.74 -29.04 -15.83
C TYR A 66 -25.33 -28.77 -15.32
N VAL A 67 -25.19 -27.73 -14.50
CA VAL A 67 -23.95 -27.38 -13.81
C VAL A 67 -24.17 -27.19 -12.32
N LYS A 68 -23.15 -27.52 -11.52
CA LYS A 68 -23.08 -27.17 -10.10
C LYS A 68 -21.89 -26.23 -9.90
N ILE A 69 -22.17 -25.01 -9.42
CA ILE A 69 -21.17 -23.96 -9.22
C ILE A 69 -20.88 -23.81 -7.73
N THR A 70 -19.64 -23.52 -7.38
CA THR A 70 -19.21 -23.21 -6.01
C THR A 70 -20.09 -22.11 -5.40
N GLY A 71 -20.59 -22.35 -4.18
CA GLY A 71 -21.54 -21.46 -3.50
C GLY A 71 -23.02 -21.69 -3.81
N ASN A 72 -23.37 -22.58 -4.76
CA ASN A 72 -24.76 -23.00 -4.99
C ASN A 72 -24.91 -24.52 -4.76
N PRO A 73 -25.72 -24.95 -3.77
CA PRO A 73 -25.88 -26.36 -3.45
C PRO A 73 -26.66 -27.15 -4.51
N SER A 74 -27.42 -26.48 -5.37
CA SER A 74 -28.36 -27.08 -6.32
C SER A 74 -27.85 -27.09 -7.76
N TRP A 75 -28.23 -28.12 -8.52
CA TRP A 75 -28.00 -28.18 -9.96
C TRP A 75 -28.75 -27.07 -10.70
N GLN A 76 -28.06 -26.40 -11.61
CA GLN A 76 -28.61 -25.32 -12.43
C GLN A 76 -28.72 -25.79 -13.88
N LEU A 77 -29.88 -25.63 -14.50
CA LEU A 77 -30.09 -25.92 -15.93
C LEU A 77 -29.44 -24.80 -16.77
N LEU A 78 -28.49 -25.17 -17.64
CA LEU A 78 -27.85 -24.24 -18.57
C LEU A 78 -28.61 -24.11 -19.88
N LYS A 79 -29.02 -25.27 -20.44
CA LYS A 79 -29.63 -25.38 -21.76
C LYS A 79 -30.43 -26.69 -21.84
N THR A 80 -31.56 -26.66 -22.55
CA THR A 80 -32.18 -27.85 -23.12
C THR A 80 -32.11 -27.76 -24.64
N GLU A 81 -31.59 -28.80 -25.26
CA GLU A 81 -31.54 -28.98 -26.72
C GLU A 81 -32.46 -30.12 -27.14
N TYR A 82 -33.05 -30.01 -28.32
CA TYR A 82 -33.88 -31.06 -28.92
C TYR A 82 -33.16 -31.64 -30.12
N VAL A 83 -32.60 -32.83 -29.92
CA VAL A 83 -31.67 -33.48 -30.86
C VAL A 83 -32.43 -34.54 -31.65
N PRO A 84 -32.39 -34.55 -33.00
CA PRO A 84 -32.94 -35.65 -33.79
C PRO A 84 -32.37 -37.01 -33.35
N VAL A 85 -33.19 -38.05 -33.35
CA VAL A 85 -32.74 -39.39 -32.95
C VAL A 85 -31.56 -39.84 -33.83
N GLY A 86 -30.45 -40.19 -33.18
CA GLY A 86 -29.19 -40.59 -33.81
C GLY A 86 -28.18 -39.45 -34.03
N ASP A 87 -28.58 -38.18 -33.88
CA ASP A 87 -27.66 -37.03 -33.95
C ASP A 87 -26.95 -36.80 -32.60
N ASP A 88 -25.92 -35.95 -32.61
CA ASP A 88 -25.16 -35.54 -31.42
C ASP A 88 -25.78 -34.30 -30.75
N ALA A 89 -25.67 -34.22 -29.43
CA ALA A 89 -26.03 -33.05 -28.64
C ALA A 89 -24.87 -32.06 -28.51
N HIS A 90 -25.17 -30.77 -28.40
CA HIS A 90 -24.18 -29.70 -28.37
C HIS A 90 -24.14 -29.02 -27.00
N PRO A 91 -23.14 -29.33 -26.15
CA PRO A 91 -23.03 -28.72 -24.83
C PRO A 91 -22.90 -27.19 -24.90
N PRO A 92 -23.50 -26.45 -23.94
CA PRO A 92 -23.38 -24.99 -23.86
C PRO A 92 -21.98 -24.56 -23.37
N LYS A 93 -21.71 -23.25 -23.40
CA LYS A 93 -20.49 -22.71 -22.79
C LYS A 93 -20.60 -22.84 -21.27
N LEU A 94 -19.54 -23.34 -20.63
CA LEU A 94 -19.54 -23.47 -19.17
C LEU A 94 -19.26 -22.12 -18.50
N PRO A 95 -19.96 -21.81 -17.39
CA PRO A 95 -19.60 -20.67 -16.55
C PRO A 95 -18.27 -20.93 -15.83
N VAL A 96 -17.60 -19.85 -15.41
CA VAL A 96 -16.39 -19.95 -14.57
C VAL A 96 -16.77 -20.53 -13.21
N ASN A 97 -16.09 -21.61 -12.79
CA ASN A 97 -16.24 -22.22 -11.47
C ASN A 97 -14.90 -22.11 -10.73
N ALA A 98 -14.72 -21.04 -9.96
CA ALA A 98 -13.46 -20.74 -9.27
C ALA A 98 -12.99 -21.91 -8.41
N GLY A 99 -11.72 -22.31 -8.56
CA GLY A 99 -11.13 -23.44 -7.84
C GLY A 99 -11.48 -24.81 -8.41
N TYR A 100 -12.12 -24.90 -9.58
CA TYR A 100 -12.49 -26.15 -10.23
C TYR A 100 -12.21 -26.10 -11.74
N THR A 101 -11.74 -27.22 -12.29
CA THR A 101 -11.53 -27.39 -13.73
C THR A 101 -12.51 -28.42 -14.27
N PHE A 102 -13.21 -28.09 -15.37
CA PHE A 102 -14.15 -29.00 -16.02
C PHE A 102 -13.41 -30.25 -16.51
N ARG A 103 -13.95 -31.43 -16.19
CA ARG A 103 -13.41 -32.72 -16.61
C ARG A 103 -14.17 -33.27 -17.80
N GLU A 104 -15.47 -33.48 -17.64
CA GLU A 104 -16.32 -34.13 -18.64
C GLU A 104 -17.80 -33.94 -18.33
N TRP A 105 -18.67 -34.32 -19.27
CA TRP A 105 -20.10 -34.44 -19.06
C TRP A 105 -20.46 -35.85 -18.59
N SER A 106 -21.43 -36.01 -17.69
CA SER A 106 -21.76 -37.31 -17.07
C SER A 106 -22.50 -38.31 -17.96
N GLY A 107 -22.94 -37.91 -19.15
CA GLY A 107 -23.80 -38.70 -20.03
C GLY A 107 -23.29 -38.73 -21.46
N GLN A 108 -23.81 -39.66 -22.27
CA GLN A 108 -23.42 -39.81 -23.66
C GLN A 108 -23.97 -38.64 -24.49
N ILE A 109 -23.12 -37.78 -25.03
CA ILE A 109 -23.55 -36.62 -25.84
C ILE A 109 -23.60 -36.91 -27.35
N THR A 110 -23.22 -38.11 -27.78
CA THR A 110 -23.22 -38.52 -29.19
C THR A 110 -24.30 -39.57 -29.48
N GLY A 111 -24.86 -39.59 -30.68
CA GLY A 111 -25.80 -40.64 -31.12
C GLY A 111 -27.03 -40.78 -30.22
N ILE A 112 -27.71 -39.68 -29.91
CA ILE A 112 -28.77 -39.61 -28.91
C ILE A 112 -29.99 -40.45 -29.33
N GLN A 113 -30.41 -41.39 -28.49
CA GLN A 113 -31.57 -42.25 -28.73
C GLN A 113 -32.76 -41.93 -27.82
N THR A 114 -32.52 -41.35 -26.65
CA THR A 114 -33.54 -41.11 -25.62
C THR A 114 -33.31 -39.78 -24.91
N ALA A 115 -34.35 -39.30 -24.23
CA ALA A 115 -34.27 -38.12 -23.39
C ALA A 115 -33.29 -38.34 -22.22
N GLN A 116 -32.46 -37.34 -21.91
CA GLN A 116 -31.51 -37.45 -20.80
C GLN A 116 -31.12 -36.10 -20.18
N ASN A 117 -30.68 -36.19 -18.92
CA ASN A 117 -30.02 -35.10 -18.21
C ASN A 117 -28.52 -35.38 -18.14
N VAL A 118 -27.72 -34.37 -18.47
CA VAL A 118 -26.26 -34.46 -18.56
C VAL A 118 -25.66 -33.44 -17.61
N TYR A 119 -24.74 -33.88 -16.74
CA TYR A 119 -24.20 -33.05 -15.66
C TYR A 119 -22.72 -32.76 -15.88
N ALA A 120 -22.31 -31.50 -15.73
CA ALA A 120 -20.90 -31.12 -15.81
C ALA A 120 -20.15 -31.65 -14.59
N GLN A 121 -19.08 -32.40 -14.83
CA GLN A 121 -18.18 -32.93 -13.80
C GLN A 121 -16.91 -32.10 -13.74
N TYR A 122 -16.40 -31.87 -12.53
CA TYR A 122 -15.23 -31.03 -12.29
C TYR A 122 -14.23 -31.75 -11.39
N ASN A 123 -12.95 -31.46 -11.60
CA ASN A 123 -11.90 -31.74 -10.64
C ASN A 123 -11.68 -30.48 -9.78
N LYS A 124 -11.53 -30.66 -8.47
CA LYS A 124 -11.10 -29.56 -7.60
C LYS A 124 -9.65 -29.23 -7.93
N ASN A 125 -9.34 -27.96 -8.15
CA ASN A 125 -7.97 -27.52 -8.35
C ASN A 125 -7.26 -27.64 -6.99
N THR A 126 -6.34 -28.59 -6.86
CA THR A 126 -5.59 -28.86 -5.61
C THR A 126 -4.33 -28.02 -5.47
N GLU A 127 -3.95 -27.27 -6.50
CA GLU A 127 -2.85 -26.33 -6.49
C GLU A 127 -3.42 -24.91 -6.40
N THR A 128 -3.55 -24.39 -5.19
CA THR A 128 -3.44 -22.94 -5.03
C THR A 128 -1.97 -22.62 -5.29
N GLU A 129 -1.66 -21.99 -6.42
CA GLU A 129 -0.36 -21.35 -6.60
C GLU A 129 -0.13 -20.46 -5.38
N ILE A 130 0.81 -20.84 -4.52
CA ILE A 130 1.19 -20.00 -3.39
C ILE A 130 1.93 -18.83 -4.03
N THR A 131 1.30 -17.66 -4.01
CA THR A 131 1.92 -16.42 -4.43
C THR A 131 2.44 -15.65 -3.21
N TYR A 132 3.50 -14.88 -3.43
CA TYR A 132 4.06 -13.94 -2.47
C TYR A 132 3.89 -12.52 -3.02
N THR A 133 3.49 -11.60 -2.16
CA THR A 133 3.51 -10.17 -2.44
C THR A 133 4.93 -9.64 -2.21
N VAL A 134 5.59 -9.18 -3.27
CA VAL A 134 6.90 -8.51 -3.18
C VAL A 134 6.69 -7.00 -3.22
N ARG A 135 7.27 -6.28 -2.26
CA ARG A 135 7.21 -4.82 -2.18
C ARG A 135 8.63 -4.25 -2.25
N PHE A 136 8.84 -3.35 -3.20
CA PHE A 136 10.08 -2.59 -3.34
C PHE A 136 9.95 -1.25 -2.62
N TRP A 137 10.85 -1.01 -1.68
CA TRP A 137 10.90 0.19 -0.86
C TRP A 137 12.07 1.08 -1.28
N CYS A 138 11.84 2.39 -1.29
CA CYS A 138 12.87 3.40 -1.46
C CYS A 138 12.58 4.56 -0.51
N ARG A 139 13.54 4.89 0.37
CA ARG A 139 13.44 6.02 1.33
C ARG A 139 12.16 5.98 2.19
N GLY A 140 11.77 4.78 2.65
CA GLY A 140 10.59 4.60 3.49
C GLY A 140 9.25 4.60 2.76
N GLU A 141 9.25 4.66 1.42
CA GLU A 141 8.03 4.57 0.60
C GLU A 141 8.06 3.30 -0.26
N VAL A 142 6.89 2.65 -0.41
CA VAL A 142 6.72 1.55 -1.37
C VAL A 142 6.62 2.16 -2.77
N ILE A 143 7.61 1.88 -3.60
CA ILE A 143 7.66 2.38 -4.99
C ILE A 143 7.14 1.36 -6.02
N LYS A 144 7.01 0.09 -5.63
CA LYS A 144 6.35 -0.95 -6.44
C LYS A 144 5.87 -2.11 -5.57
N THR A 145 4.72 -2.68 -5.91
CA THR A 145 4.23 -3.95 -5.37
C THR A 145 3.89 -4.89 -6.52
N GLU A 146 4.24 -6.17 -6.40
CA GLU A 146 3.82 -7.21 -7.35
C GLU A 146 3.61 -8.56 -6.67
N GLU A 147 2.80 -9.42 -7.28
CA GLU A 147 2.63 -10.81 -6.85
C GLU A 147 3.45 -11.75 -7.74
N VAL A 148 4.16 -12.68 -7.11
CA VAL A 148 4.94 -13.71 -7.81
C VAL A 148 4.63 -15.08 -7.21
N ALA A 149 4.58 -16.12 -8.04
CA ALA A 149 4.48 -17.49 -7.55
C ALA A 149 5.71 -17.87 -6.69
N ILE A 150 5.56 -18.85 -5.80
CA ILE A 150 6.68 -19.43 -5.04
C ILE A 150 7.80 -19.89 -5.99
N GLY A 151 9.03 -19.47 -5.70
CA GLY A 151 10.19 -19.70 -6.57
C GLY A 151 10.24 -18.81 -7.83
N GLY A 152 9.25 -17.93 -8.02
CA GLY A 152 9.19 -16.95 -9.10
C GLY A 152 10.15 -15.76 -8.88
N ASN A 153 10.25 -14.90 -9.89
CA ASN A 153 11.10 -13.70 -9.87
C ASN A 153 10.25 -12.44 -9.87
N ALA A 154 10.62 -11.46 -9.04
CA ALA A 154 10.11 -10.11 -9.07
C ALA A 154 10.97 -9.22 -9.99
N THR A 155 10.39 -8.12 -10.46
CA THR A 155 11.03 -7.17 -11.37
C THR A 155 11.28 -5.84 -10.66
N PRO A 156 12.53 -5.49 -10.29
CA PRO A 156 12.81 -4.25 -9.57
C PRO A 156 12.44 -3.01 -10.40
N PRO A 157 11.84 -1.96 -9.79
CA PRO A 157 11.57 -0.69 -10.46
C PRO A 157 12.84 0.16 -10.63
N SER A 158 12.77 1.21 -11.46
CA SER A 158 13.76 2.28 -11.44
C SER A 158 13.69 3.05 -10.12
N VAL A 159 14.82 3.32 -9.51
CA VAL A 159 14.88 4.15 -8.30
C VAL A 159 15.09 5.63 -8.67
N PRO A 160 14.50 6.57 -7.91
CA PRO A 160 14.77 8.01 -8.08
C PRO A 160 16.27 8.32 -7.89
N GLY A 161 16.81 9.19 -8.74
CA GLY A 161 18.18 9.69 -8.55
C GLY A 161 18.29 10.50 -7.26
N LEU A 162 19.32 10.24 -6.46
CA LEU A 162 19.62 10.97 -5.24
C LEU A 162 20.88 11.80 -5.45
N LYS A 163 20.78 13.13 -5.32
CA LYS A 163 21.94 14.02 -5.51
C LYS A 163 23.06 13.62 -4.54
N GLY A 164 24.26 13.38 -5.08
CA GLY A 164 25.43 12.95 -4.31
C GLY A 164 25.57 11.45 -4.06
N TYR A 165 24.53 10.65 -4.34
CA TYR A 165 24.53 9.21 -4.13
C TYR A 165 24.24 8.45 -5.42
N SER A 166 24.79 7.25 -5.54
CA SER A 166 24.52 6.30 -6.61
C SER A 166 23.82 5.08 -6.05
N PHE A 167 22.91 4.51 -6.83
CA PHE A 167 22.22 3.28 -6.45
C PHE A 167 23.22 2.11 -6.38
N ALA A 168 23.31 1.47 -5.22
CA ALA A 168 24.23 0.38 -4.95
C ALA A 168 23.61 -1.00 -5.20
N GLY A 169 22.27 -1.11 -5.09
CA GLY A 169 21.55 -2.35 -5.29
C GLY A 169 20.34 -2.47 -4.37
N TRP A 170 19.80 -3.68 -4.26
CA TRP A 170 18.71 -4.01 -3.34
C TRP A 170 19.25 -4.84 -2.16
N ASP A 171 18.69 -4.65 -0.97
CA ASP A 171 19.12 -5.36 0.26
C ASP A 171 18.89 -6.87 0.23
N LYS A 172 17.91 -7.33 -0.56
CA LYS A 172 17.49 -8.73 -0.69
C LYS A 172 17.37 -9.15 -2.15
N SER A 173 17.45 -10.46 -2.36
CA SER A 173 17.18 -11.07 -3.66
C SER A 173 15.72 -10.84 -4.08
N TYR A 174 15.54 -10.37 -5.31
CA TYR A 174 14.25 -10.30 -5.99
C TYR A 174 14.04 -11.49 -6.96
N VAL A 175 14.98 -12.44 -7.01
CA VAL A 175 14.87 -13.68 -7.80
C VAL A 175 14.69 -14.88 -6.88
N ASN A 176 13.99 -15.92 -7.39
CA ASN A 176 13.68 -17.15 -6.68
C ASN A 176 13.04 -16.89 -5.30
N ILE A 177 11.90 -16.19 -5.30
CA ILE A 177 11.21 -15.79 -4.08
C ILE A 177 10.66 -17.02 -3.34
N ASN A 178 11.38 -17.41 -2.30
CA ASN A 178 10.98 -18.48 -1.39
C ASN A 178 11.46 -18.13 0.04
N PRO A 179 10.75 -17.24 0.74
CA PRO A 179 11.19 -16.73 2.03
C PRO A 179 11.16 -17.80 3.15
N GLY A 180 10.64 -19.01 2.90
CA GLY A 180 10.59 -20.11 3.87
C GLY A 180 9.78 -19.84 5.15
N THR A 181 9.19 -18.65 5.27
CA THR A 181 8.42 -18.18 6.44
C THR A 181 6.93 -18.17 6.12
N ARG A 182 6.10 -18.09 7.16
CA ARG A 182 4.63 -17.92 7.02
C ARG A 182 4.23 -16.53 6.51
N SER A 183 5.18 -15.62 6.30
CA SER A 183 4.89 -14.29 5.75
C SER A 183 4.65 -14.40 4.25
N MET A 184 3.46 -13.99 3.81
CA MET A 184 3.13 -13.91 2.38
C MET A 184 3.69 -12.63 1.72
N ALA A 185 4.38 -11.77 2.47
CA ALA A 185 4.99 -10.56 1.97
C ALA A 185 6.52 -10.57 2.14
N VAL A 186 7.22 -10.09 1.10
CA VAL A 186 8.68 -9.89 1.08
C VAL A 186 8.98 -8.43 0.76
N ASP A 187 9.61 -7.73 1.71
CA ASP A 187 10.05 -6.33 1.54
C ASP A 187 11.51 -6.29 1.10
N ILE A 188 11.76 -5.61 -0.02
CA ILE A 188 13.08 -5.42 -0.63
C ILE A 188 13.35 -3.91 -0.71
N THR A 189 14.46 -3.44 -0.16
CA THR A 189 14.77 -2.02 0.04
C THR A 189 15.98 -1.59 -0.79
N ALA A 190 15.86 -0.45 -1.47
CA ALA A 190 16.94 0.14 -2.25
C ALA A 190 18.09 0.58 -1.35
N GLN A 191 19.32 0.33 -1.78
CA GLN A 191 20.56 0.68 -1.11
C GLN A 191 21.34 1.68 -1.96
N TYR A 192 22.00 2.64 -1.32
CA TYR A 192 22.72 3.72 -1.98
C TYR A 192 24.15 3.80 -1.45
N GLN A 193 25.05 4.38 -2.24
CA GLN A 193 26.42 4.66 -1.84
C GLN A 193 26.84 6.04 -2.34
N LEU A 194 27.76 6.71 -1.63
CA LEU A 194 28.30 7.99 -2.05
C LEU A 194 28.94 7.90 -3.44
N THR A 195 28.69 8.90 -4.28
CA THR A 195 29.37 9.05 -5.57
C THR A 195 30.87 9.31 -5.36
N SER A 196 31.73 8.89 -6.30
CA SER A 196 33.19 8.98 -6.15
C SER A 196 33.73 10.39 -5.89
N GLY A 197 32.99 11.45 -6.28
CA GLY A 197 33.33 12.83 -5.93
C GLY A 197 33.14 13.19 -4.45
N MET A 198 32.31 12.42 -3.73
CA MET A 198 32.02 12.57 -2.30
C MET A 198 32.72 11.52 -1.42
N GLN A 199 33.30 10.47 -2.01
CA GLN A 199 34.07 9.45 -1.29
C GLN A 199 35.39 9.97 -0.70
N ASN A 200 35.81 11.19 -1.07
CA ASN A 200 36.94 11.90 -0.46
C ASN A 200 36.58 12.66 0.84
N ALA A 201 35.39 12.41 1.39
CA ALA A 201 35.01 12.81 2.74
C ALA A 201 36.10 12.41 3.74
N GLY A 202 36.60 13.36 4.55
CA GLY A 202 37.55 13.08 5.62
C GLY A 202 37.02 12.04 6.62
N SER A 203 37.87 11.48 7.48
CA SER A 203 37.37 10.51 8.47
C SER A 203 36.45 11.19 9.50
N VAL A 204 35.52 10.43 10.12
CA VAL A 204 34.71 10.95 11.24
C VAL A 204 35.61 11.50 12.35
N SER A 205 36.78 10.90 12.54
CA SER A 205 37.79 11.37 13.49
C SER A 205 38.32 12.76 13.13
N ASP A 206 38.52 13.06 11.85
CA ASP A 206 38.97 14.38 11.40
C ASP A 206 37.88 15.45 11.60
N LEU A 207 36.61 15.11 11.35
CA LEU A 207 35.47 15.96 11.66
C LEU A 207 35.39 16.29 13.15
N VAL A 208 35.46 15.27 14.00
CA VAL A 208 35.43 15.41 15.46
C VAL A 208 36.58 16.30 15.94
N ASN A 209 37.79 16.11 15.41
CA ASN A 209 38.97 16.90 15.77
C ASN A 209 38.86 18.36 15.31
N ALA A 210 38.36 18.62 14.11
CA ALA A 210 38.14 19.97 13.59
C ALA A 210 37.10 20.75 14.42
N LEU A 211 36.00 20.10 14.82
CA LEU A 211 34.98 20.71 15.69
C LEU A 211 35.50 20.96 17.11
N MET A 212 36.37 20.08 17.65
CA MET A 212 37.03 20.32 18.94
C MET A 212 37.97 21.52 18.87
N ALA A 213 38.69 21.72 17.77
CA ALA A 213 39.58 22.87 17.59
C ALA A 213 38.84 24.21 17.53
N LEU A 214 37.57 24.22 17.13
CA LEU A 214 36.69 25.40 17.18
C LEU A 214 36.11 25.69 18.57
N GLY A 215 36.33 24.83 19.57
CA GLY A 215 35.78 25.03 20.91
C GLY A 215 34.27 24.78 21.02
N VAL A 216 33.69 24.06 20.06
CA VAL A 216 32.25 23.76 20.00
C VAL A 216 31.83 22.88 21.20
N PRO A 217 30.64 23.09 21.80
CA PRO A 217 30.13 22.25 22.89
C PRO A 217 30.12 20.75 22.55
N VAL A 218 30.41 19.90 23.53
CA VAL A 218 30.53 18.44 23.35
C VAL A 218 29.26 17.82 22.77
N ALA A 219 28.09 18.30 23.17
CA ALA A 219 26.81 17.83 22.64
C ALA A 219 26.66 18.13 21.15
N VAL A 220 26.97 19.36 20.72
CA VAL A 220 26.93 19.78 19.32
C VAL A 220 27.92 18.94 18.49
N LYS A 221 29.14 18.75 18.99
CA LYS A 221 30.14 17.86 18.38
C LYS A 221 29.62 16.44 18.18
N ASN A 222 29.01 15.86 19.21
CA ASN A 222 28.49 14.48 19.14
C ASN A 222 27.35 14.36 18.13
N GLY A 223 26.47 15.37 18.04
CA GLY A 223 25.41 15.39 17.04
C GLY A 223 25.94 15.47 15.60
N PHE A 224 26.92 16.34 15.34
CA PHE A 224 27.58 16.41 14.02
C PHE A 224 28.35 15.13 13.67
N SER A 225 28.93 14.46 14.67
CA SER A 225 29.63 13.18 14.50
C SER A 225 28.66 12.05 14.14
N ALA A 226 27.50 12.02 14.79
CA ALA A 226 26.44 11.05 14.50
C ALA A 226 25.86 11.28 13.09
N LEU A 227 25.61 12.54 12.72
CA LEU A 227 25.20 12.90 11.36
C LEU A 227 26.28 12.51 10.34
N GLY A 228 27.55 12.72 10.66
CA GLY A 228 28.66 12.34 9.78
C GLY A 228 28.79 10.84 9.57
N ALA A 229 28.55 10.03 10.62
CA ALA A 229 28.49 8.58 10.50
C ALA A 229 27.34 8.11 9.60
N ALA A 230 26.17 8.73 9.71
CA ALA A 230 25.00 8.44 8.86
C ALA A 230 25.22 8.79 7.37
N ILE A 231 26.06 9.78 7.07
CA ILE A 231 26.45 10.14 5.70
C ILE A 231 27.38 9.10 5.08
N ILE A 232 28.32 8.55 5.87
CA ILE A 232 29.29 7.55 5.38
C ILE A 232 28.64 6.18 5.19
N ASN A 233 27.65 5.82 6.01
CA ASN A 233 26.97 4.53 5.95
C ASN A 233 25.48 4.69 5.63
N PRO A 234 25.13 5.10 4.40
CA PRO A 234 23.77 5.49 4.05
C PRO A 234 22.81 4.28 3.93
N PHE A 235 21.85 4.23 4.86
CA PHE A 235 20.52 3.62 4.73
C PHE A 235 20.41 2.08 4.67
N ASP A 236 20.42 1.42 5.83
CA ASP A 236 19.90 0.05 6.01
C ASP A 236 18.38 0.01 6.32
N GLY A 237 17.73 1.18 6.40
CA GLY A 237 16.31 1.30 6.69
C GLY A 237 15.93 1.34 8.18
N ILE A 238 16.87 1.54 9.10
CA ILE A 238 16.57 1.64 10.54
C ILE A 238 16.24 3.10 10.94
N ILE A 239 15.25 3.24 11.84
CA ILE A 239 14.76 4.48 12.50
C ILE A 239 15.87 5.32 13.18
N LEU A 240 17.05 4.74 13.40
CA LEU A 240 18.15 5.29 14.20
C LEU A 240 18.87 6.47 13.53
N ASP A 241 18.93 6.51 12.20
CA ASP A 241 19.66 7.57 11.45
C ASP A 241 18.86 8.88 11.38
N VAL A 242 17.53 8.76 11.31
CA VAL A 242 16.60 9.88 11.43
C VAL A 242 16.67 10.50 12.83
N LEU A 243 16.77 9.66 13.86
CA LEU A 243 16.97 10.08 15.26
C LEU A 243 18.28 10.84 15.46
N ALA A 244 19.35 10.51 14.74
CA ALA A 244 20.63 11.20 14.83
C ALA A 244 20.57 12.62 14.24
N ALA A 245 19.94 12.78 13.05
CA ALA A 245 19.76 14.08 12.43
C ALA A 245 18.79 14.99 13.23
N THR A 246 17.73 14.42 13.82
CA THR A 246 16.76 15.18 14.62
C THR A 246 17.30 15.57 15.99
N ALA A 247 18.11 14.72 16.63
CA ALA A 247 18.82 15.07 17.86
C ALA A 247 19.82 16.22 17.66
N LEU A 248 20.48 16.29 16.49
CA LEU A 248 21.38 17.39 16.16
C LEU A 248 20.64 18.72 16.03
N VAL A 249 19.45 18.75 15.42
CA VAL A 249 18.63 19.97 15.30
C VAL A 249 18.29 20.53 16.68
N GLY A 250 17.77 19.69 17.59
CA GLY A 250 17.48 20.11 18.97
C GLY A 250 18.71 20.58 19.73
N THR A 251 19.86 19.95 19.49
CA THR A 251 21.14 20.33 20.10
C THR A 251 21.63 21.68 19.58
N ILE A 252 21.54 21.95 18.27
CA ILE A 252 21.93 23.24 17.68
C ILE A 252 21.06 24.36 18.20
N ILE A 253 19.74 24.14 18.31
CA ILE A 253 18.81 25.14 18.88
C ILE A 253 19.18 25.44 20.33
N TYR A 254 19.41 24.42 21.16
CA TYR A 254 19.74 24.60 22.57
C TYR A 254 21.06 25.37 22.79
N TYR A 255 22.07 25.07 21.97
CA TYR A 255 23.40 25.69 22.06
C TYR A 255 23.58 26.86 21.09
N TRP A 256 22.51 27.40 20.49
CA TRP A 256 22.63 28.37 19.40
C TRP A 256 23.45 29.60 19.79
N ASP A 257 23.20 30.15 20.98
CA ASP A 257 23.96 31.31 21.48
C ASP A 257 25.45 31.04 21.65
N ASP A 258 25.82 29.81 21.99
CA ASP A 258 27.21 29.39 22.17
C ASP A 258 27.93 29.13 20.84
N ILE A 259 27.19 28.90 19.74
CA ILE A 259 27.76 28.48 18.44
C ILE A 259 27.43 29.40 17.28
N LYS A 260 26.54 30.39 17.41
CA LYS A 260 26.10 31.28 16.32
C LYS A 260 27.25 32.02 15.65
N ASP A 261 28.23 32.47 16.42
CA ASP A 261 29.42 33.16 15.90
C ASP A 261 30.41 32.19 15.23
N LEU A 262 30.33 30.90 15.57
CA LEU A 262 31.13 29.82 14.99
C LEU A 262 30.40 29.11 13.83
N TRP A 263 29.14 29.47 13.56
CA TRP A 263 28.26 28.70 12.69
C TRP A 263 28.78 28.63 11.25
N SER A 264 29.35 29.72 10.74
CA SER A 264 29.97 29.73 9.41
C SER A 264 31.11 28.73 9.30
N ASP A 265 31.96 28.67 10.32
CA ASP A 265 33.11 27.76 10.37
C ASP A 265 32.66 26.29 10.53
N ILE A 266 31.64 26.04 11.36
CA ILE A 266 31.00 24.73 11.50
C ILE A 266 30.44 24.25 10.16
N LYS A 267 29.75 25.13 9.41
CA LYS A 267 29.25 24.80 8.06
C LYS A 267 30.39 24.45 7.11
N VAL A 268 31.50 25.18 7.13
CA VAL A 268 32.67 24.88 6.29
C VAL A 268 33.30 23.54 6.64
N ILE A 269 33.53 23.28 7.93
CA ILE A 269 34.08 22.00 8.41
C ILE A 269 33.18 20.83 7.98
N PHE A 270 31.88 20.95 8.18
CA PHE A 270 30.95 19.89 7.83
C PHE A 270 30.79 19.71 6.31
N ARG A 271 30.81 20.79 5.53
CA ARG A 271 30.83 20.73 4.05
C ARG A 271 32.10 20.08 3.51
N ASN A 272 33.25 20.33 4.15
CA ASN A 272 34.51 19.67 3.81
C ASN A 272 34.49 18.17 4.15
N PHE A 273 33.81 17.80 5.24
CA PHE A 273 33.61 16.41 5.62
C PHE A 273 32.60 15.69 4.71
N ALA A 274 31.39 16.20 4.53
CA ALA A 274 30.30 15.51 3.84
C ALA A 274 30.26 15.73 2.31
N GLY A 275 31.10 16.62 1.77
CA GLY A 275 30.96 17.17 0.43
C GLY A 275 29.92 18.29 0.37
N MET A 276 30.22 19.33 -0.43
CA MET A 276 29.43 20.59 -0.48
C MET A 276 27.93 20.37 -0.73
N ASP A 277 27.56 19.35 -1.52
CA ASP A 277 26.18 19.11 -1.94
C ASP A 277 25.29 18.42 -0.88
N ALA A 278 25.82 17.53 -0.03
CA ALA A 278 25.02 16.83 0.99
C ALA A 278 24.90 17.61 2.31
N ALA A 279 25.93 18.38 2.66
CA ALA A 279 25.91 19.24 3.83
C ALA A 279 25.03 20.48 3.64
N GLY A 280 24.93 21.00 2.40
CA GLY A 280 24.17 22.22 2.09
C GLY A 280 22.70 22.14 2.50
N GLU A 281 21.95 21.18 1.96
CA GLU A 281 20.51 21.08 2.24
C GLU A 281 20.19 20.84 3.72
N ILE A 282 21.00 20.07 4.44
CA ILE A 282 20.76 19.77 5.87
C ILE A 282 21.02 21.01 6.72
N LEU A 283 22.16 21.70 6.49
CA LEU A 283 22.56 22.85 7.29
C LEU A 283 21.76 24.09 6.98
N ASP A 284 21.39 24.30 5.72
CA ASP A 284 20.61 25.46 5.30
C ASP A 284 19.17 25.37 5.87
N ASN A 285 18.60 24.16 5.98
CA ASN A 285 17.31 23.92 6.66
C ASN A 285 17.38 24.13 8.17
N ILE A 286 18.50 23.75 8.80
CA ILE A 286 18.73 24.02 10.23
C ILE A 286 18.85 25.53 10.46
N GLU A 287 19.64 26.22 9.64
CA GLU A 287 19.84 27.67 9.72
C GLU A 287 18.54 28.45 9.52
N ALA A 288 17.74 28.09 8.51
CA ALA A 288 16.42 28.70 8.28
C ALA A 288 15.47 28.55 9.49
N GLY A 289 15.57 27.43 10.22
CA GLY A 289 14.81 27.20 11.45
C GLY A 289 15.25 28.06 12.63
N VAL A 290 16.45 28.63 12.60
CA VAL A 290 16.99 29.45 13.70
C VAL A 290 17.01 30.95 13.37
N ASP A 291 17.16 31.33 12.10
CA ASP A 291 17.28 32.74 11.65
C ASP A 291 15.94 33.52 11.58
N GLU A 292 14.79 32.86 11.62
CA GLU A 292 13.49 33.56 11.63
C GLU A 292 13.18 34.19 13.01
N GLY A 293 13.76 35.37 13.28
CA GLY A 293 13.33 36.31 14.32
C GLY A 293 13.16 35.70 15.71
N VAL A 294 14.26 35.59 16.44
CA VAL A 294 14.28 35.02 17.78
C VAL A 294 13.55 35.95 18.78
N ASP A 295 12.51 35.43 19.42
CA ASP A 295 12.03 35.95 20.71
C ASP A 295 12.68 35.03 21.76
N ASP A 296 13.95 35.30 22.07
CA ASP A 296 14.91 34.42 22.78
C ASP A 296 14.35 33.70 24.01
N ASN A 297 13.39 34.33 24.70
CA ASN A 297 12.82 33.77 25.90
C ASN A 297 11.78 32.67 25.64
N LYS A 298 11.00 32.77 24.56
CA LYS A 298 9.89 31.82 24.28
C LYS A 298 10.36 30.54 23.60
N ASP A 299 11.37 30.57 22.76
CA ASP A 299 11.89 29.37 22.09
C ASP A 299 12.61 28.45 23.09
N LYS A 300 13.27 29.04 24.10
CA LYS A 300 13.81 28.33 25.26
C LYS A 300 12.71 27.79 26.17
N GLU A 301 11.70 28.59 26.51
CA GLU A 301 10.53 28.13 27.29
C GLU A 301 9.81 26.97 26.59
N LEU A 302 9.72 26.99 25.26
CA LEU A 302 9.11 25.93 24.46
C LEU A 302 9.94 24.62 24.52
N HIS A 303 11.27 24.73 24.50
CA HIS A 303 12.18 23.60 24.68
C HIS A 303 12.12 23.02 26.11
N ASP A 304 12.08 23.89 27.12
CA ASP A 304 11.95 23.49 28.52
C ASP A 304 10.58 22.82 28.76
N ALA A 305 9.52 23.34 28.14
CA ALA A 305 8.18 22.75 28.17
C ALA A 305 8.17 21.34 27.56
N MET A 306 8.86 21.09 26.45
CA MET A 306 9.00 19.73 25.89
C MET A 306 9.63 18.72 26.87
N ASN A 307 10.39 19.20 27.85
CA ASN A 307 11.02 18.37 28.85
C ASN A 307 10.24 18.30 30.18
N ASN A 308 9.10 18.98 30.27
CA ASN A 308 8.24 18.95 31.43
C ASN A 308 7.77 17.51 31.73
N PRO A 309 8.05 16.96 32.93
CA PRO A 309 7.62 15.62 33.32
C PRO A 309 6.12 15.38 33.19
N ILE A 310 5.29 16.42 33.36
CA ILE A 310 3.82 16.34 33.26
C ILE A 310 3.37 15.86 31.87
N TYR A 311 4.09 16.21 30.80
CA TYR A 311 3.75 15.76 29.45
C TYR A 311 4.13 14.30 29.18
N LYS A 312 4.98 13.73 30.03
CA LYS A 312 5.57 12.40 29.90
C LYS A 312 4.92 11.36 30.83
N ASP A 313 4.25 11.77 31.91
CA ASP A 313 3.59 10.87 32.84
C ASP A 313 2.13 10.56 32.42
N LEU A 314 1.77 9.27 32.49
CA LEU A 314 0.40 8.77 32.24
C LEU A 314 -0.58 9.05 33.40
N VAL A 315 -0.10 9.71 34.47
CA VAL A 315 -0.81 9.80 35.76
C VAL A 315 -1.88 10.89 35.76
N ASP A 316 -1.68 11.98 35.02
CA ASP A 316 -2.51 13.20 35.12
C ASP A 316 -3.57 13.36 34.02
N ASN A 317 -3.83 12.32 33.21
CA ASN A 317 -4.88 12.31 32.18
C ASN A 317 -4.77 13.46 31.14
N ILE A 318 -3.58 14.06 30.98
CA ILE A 318 -3.36 15.08 29.94
C ILE A 318 -3.31 14.42 28.56
N ASP A 319 -4.08 14.90 27.60
CA ASP A 319 -4.08 14.35 26.24
C ASP A 319 -3.16 15.11 25.27
N CYS A 320 -2.96 14.56 24.07
CA CYS A 320 -2.11 15.19 23.06
C CYS A 320 -2.63 16.56 22.60
N ALA A 321 -3.95 16.81 22.67
CA ALA A 321 -4.54 18.09 22.33
C ALA A 321 -4.19 19.14 23.38
N GLU A 322 -4.33 18.80 24.67
CA GLU A 322 -3.97 19.67 25.79
C GLU A 322 -2.47 20.03 25.77
N ILE A 323 -1.59 19.06 25.46
CA ILE A 323 -0.15 19.33 25.29
C ILE A 323 0.09 20.31 24.12
N ALA A 324 -0.54 20.08 22.96
CA ALA A 324 -0.36 20.94 21.80
C ALA A 324 -0.88 22.38 22.07
N GLU A 325 -1.99 22.51 22.78
CA GLU A 325 -2.55 23.79 23.21
C GLU A 325 -1.65 24.52 24.22
N ASP A 326 -1.05 23.81 25.17
CA ASP A 326 -0.11 24.41 26.11
C ASP A 326 1.14 24.94 25.41
N LEU A 327 1.70 24.19 24.46
CA LEU A 327 2.82 24.63 23.64
C LEU A 327 2.45 25.86 22.78
N LEU A 328 1.22 25.92 22.26
CA LEU A 328 0.70 27.08 21.53
C LEU A 328 0.55 28.32 22.43
N LYS A 329 0.21 28.16 23.72
CA LYS A 329 0.15 29.29 24.68
C LYS A 329 1.53 29.92 24.90
N ILE A 330 2.58 29.09 24.89
CA ILE A 330 3.98 29.52 24.99
C ILE A 330 4.40 30.22 23.69
N GLN A 331 4.18 29.57 22.55
CA GLN A 331 4.58 30.07 21.22
C GLN A 331 3.36 30.26 20.31
N LYS A 332 2.71 31.42 20.42
CA LYS A 332 1.45 31.78 19.72
C LYS A 332 1.56 31.85 18.20
N LYS A 333 2.77 31.84 17.65
CA LYS A 333 3.01 31.84 16.20
C LYS A 333 2.99 30.44 15.57
N GLY A 334 2.92 29.39 16.38
CA GLY A 334 2.84 28.04 15.86
C GLY A 334 1.44 27.63 15.43
N THR A 335 1.36 26.41 14.91
CA THR A 335 0.17 25.78 14.35
C THR A 335 -0.05 24.45 15.04
N ILE A 336 -1.29 24.08 15.35
CA ILE A 336 -1.62 22.73 15.79
C ILE A 336 -2.09 21.92 14.58
N TYR A 337 -1.55 20.72 14.43
CA TYR A 337 -2.01 19.75 13.44
C TYR A 337 -2.80 18.63 14.12
N ASN A 338 -4.03 18.41 13.65
CA ASN A 338 -4.83 17.22 13.96
C ASN A 338 -4.57 16.14 12.90
N ILE A 339 -4.25 14.93 13.35
CA ILE A 339 -3.86 13.83 12.49
C ILE A 339 -4.81 12.65 12.71
N THR A 340 -5.31 12.05 11.63
CA THR A 340 -6.21 10.88 11.68
C THR A 340 -5.81 9.81 10.67
N ALA A 341 -6.26 8.57 10.88
CA ALA A 341 -6.09 7.51 9.90
C ALA A 341 -6.99 7.75 8.68
N LYS A 342 -6.45 7.60 7.47
CA LYS A 342 -7.15 7.93 6.23
C LYS A 342 -8.31 7.00 5.92
N ASP A 343 -8.25 5.77 6.40
CA ASP A 343 -9.28 4.73 6.25
C ASP A 343 -10.42 4.84 7.29
N GLY A 344 -10.39 5.85 8.17
CA GLY A 344 -11.33 5.99 9.28
C GLY A 344 -11.10 4.98 10.41
N GLY A 345 -9.99 4.23 10.36
CA GLY A 345 -9.54 3.32 11.40
C GLY A 345 -8.82 4.03 12.54
N ARG A 346 -7.98 3.28 13.26
CA ARG A 346 -7.15 3.84 14.33
C ARG A 346 -5.80 4.30 13.78
N LEU A 347 -5.41 5.53 14.11
CA LEU A 347 -4.09 6.07 13.83
C LEU A 347 -3.05 5.36 14.69
N ARG A 348 -1.96 4.91 14.07
CA ARG A 348 -0.77 4.42 14.79
C ARG A 348 0.23 5.56 14.94
N VAL A 349 0.73 5.79 16.15
CA VAL A 349 1.71 6.84 16.45
C VAL A 349 2.84 6.26 17.27
N TYR A 350 4.02 6.86 17.25
CA TYR A 350 5.08 6.52 18.20
C TYR A 350 4.93 7.39 19.45
N GLU A 351 4.78 6.75 20.61
CA GLU A 351 4.86 7.41 21.91
C GLU A 351 5.69 6.55 22.85
N TYR A 352 6.60 7.16 23.60
CA TYR A 352 7.47 6.49 24.57
C TYR A 352 8.31 5.35 23.97
N GLY A 353 8.70 5.49 22.70
CA GLY A 353 9.46 4.47 21.97
C GLY A 353 8.63 3.26 21.52
N GLU A 354 7.31 3.26 21.73
CA GLU A 354 6.40 2.20 21.29
C GLU A 354 5.36 2.72 20.30
N VAL A 355 4.81 1.82 19.47
CA VAL A 355 3.68 2.16 18.60
C VAL A 355 2.39 2.05 19.40
N LYS A 356 1.71 3.18 19.59
CA LYS A 356 0.39 3.29 20.23
C LYS A 356 -0.69 3.54 19.18
N SER A 357 -1.94 3.31 19.57
CA SER A 357 -3.09 3.37 18.66
C SER A 357 -4.17 4.31 19.21
N TYR A 358 -4.51 5.34 18.46
CA TYR A 358 -5.46 6.39 18.83
C TYR A 358 -6.48 6.65 17.72
N ILE A 359 -7.52 7.44 18.04
CA ILE A 359 -8.51 7.86 17.05
C ILE A 359 -7.98 9.08 16.26
N TYR A 360 -7.19 9.91 16.93
CA TYR A 360 -6.49 11.05 16.36
C TYR A 360 -5.22 11.34 17.18
N HIS A 361 -4.36 12.22 16.68
CA HIS A 361 -3.23 12.78 17.43
C HIS A 361 -3.07 14.26 17.10
N ASN A 362 -2.87 15.10 18.11
CA ASN A 362 -2.62 16.52 17.95
C ASN A 362 -1.15 16.83 18.24
N VAL A 363 -0.52 17.62 17.39
CA VAL A 363 0.86 18.06 17.58
C VAL A 363 1.03 19.54 17.30
N PHE A 364 1.88 20.19 18.09
CA PHE A 364 2.25 21.58 17.87
C PHE A 364 3.41 21.67 16.87
N SER A 365 3.34 22.66 15.97
CA SER A 365 4.35 22.93 14.96
C SER A 365 4.77 24.39 14.97
N TYR A 366 6.06 24.65 14.91
CA TYR A 366 6.61 26.00 14.77
C TYR A 366 7.92 25.95 13.99
N LYS A 367 8.15 26.91 13.08
CA LYS A 367 9.36 27.00 12.23
C LYS A 367 9.77 25.70 11.52
N GLY A 368 8.78 24.97 10.97
CA GLY A 368 9.05 23.71 10.27
C GLY A 368 9.40 22.53 11.18
N LEU A 369 9.27 22.67 12.50
CA LEU A 369 9.50 21.64 13.49
C LEU A 369 8.20 21.23 14.17
N ILE A 370 8.11 19.96 14.57
CA ILE A 370 7.05 19.36 15.38
C ILE A 370 7.57 19.20 16.80
N TYR A 371 6.80 19.71 17.77
CA TYR A 371 7.05 19.61 19.19
C TYR A 371 6.06 18.60 19.77
N ASP A 372 6.52 17.37 19.95
CA ASP A 372 5.73 16.26 20.49
C ASP A 372 6.55 15.56 21.59
N PRO A 373 6.33 15.92 22.87
CA PRO A 373 7.10 15.42 24.02
C PRO A 373 7.04 13.91 24.23
N ARG A 374 6.00 13.26 23.70
CA ARG A 374 5.78 11.80 23.83
C ARG A 374 6.42 11.04 22.68
N TYR A 375 6.53 11.68 21.52
CA TYR A 375 7.31 11.18 20.40
C TYR A 375 8.81 11.27 20.68
N PHE A 376 9.29 12.46 21.08
CA PHE A 376 10.69 12.69 21.37
C PHE A 376 10.91 13.88 22.31
N VAL A 377 12.05 13.89 23.02
CA VAL A 377 12.36 14.94 24.02
C VAL A 377 12.85 16.25 23.41
N THR A 378 13.13 16.27 22.10
CA THR A 378 13.50 17.46 21.32
C THR A 378 12.58 17.58 20.10
N PRO A 379 12.37 18.79 19.57
CA PRO A 379 11.54 18.97 18.38
C PRO A 379 12.16 18.31 17.14
N VAL A 380 11.30 17.91 16.20
CA VAL A 380 11.65 17.08 15.04
C VAL A 380 11.21 17.78 13.76
N LEU A 381 12.00 17.69 12.68
CA LEU A 381 11.60 18.24 11.38
C LEU A 381 10.23 17.71 10.95
N LYS A 382 9.34 18.62 10.56
CA LYS A 382 7.95 18.30 10.21
C LYS A 382 7.83 17.24 9.12
N ASP A 383 8.65 17.34 8.07
CA ASP A 383 8.64 16.39 6.96
C ASP A 383 9.07 14.99 7.41
N ILE A 384 10.05 14.92 8.31
CA ILE A 384 10.53 13.67 8.90
C ILE A 384 9.46 13.06 9.80
N TYR A 385 8.86 13.87 10.67
CA TYR A 385 7.80 13.42 11.59
C TYR A 385 6.65 12.78 10.80
N PHE A 386 6.17 13.47 9.75
CA PHE A 386 5.07 12.93 8.94
C PHE A 386 5.49 11.76 8.04
N ALA A 387 6.74 11.69 7.57
CA ALA A 387 7.24 10.52 6.84
C ALA A 387 7.24 9.27 7.74
N ASN A 388 7.75 9.39 8.97
CA ASN A 388 7.73 8.31 9.96
C ASN A 388 6.30 7.92 10.33
N LEU A 389 5.40 8.88 10.47
CA LEU A 389 4.01 8.59 10.78
C LEU A 389 3.30 7.85 9.64
N LYS A 390 3.60 8.19 8.38
CA LYS A 390 3.09 7.46 7.20
C LYS A 390 3.62 6.03 7.12
N SER A 391 4.89 5.79 7.46
CA SER A 391 5.48 4.44 7.37
C SER A 391 4.79 3.44 8.29
N ILE A 392 4.33 3.91 9.47
CA ILE A 392 3.51 3.12 10.38
C ILE A 392 2.00 3.25 10.14
N ASN A 393 1.54 3.87 9.06
CA ASN A 393 0.11 3.90 8.69
C ASN A 393 -0.05 3.62 7.19
N PRO A 394 -0.02 2.34 6.75
CA PRO A 394 0.03 1.95 5.34
C PRO A 394 -1.21 2.35 4.56
N ASN A 395 -2.35 2.54 5.25
CA ASN A 395 -3.59 3.01 4.63
C ASN A 395 -3.61 4.54 4.45
N GLY A 396 -2.56 5.24 4.91
CA GLY A 396 -2.39 6.68 4.85
C GLY A 396 -2.90 7.41 6.09
N ILE A 397 -2.57 8.69 6.16
CA ILE A 397 -3.01 9.63 7.19
C ILE A 397 -3.65 10.86 6.55
N ASN A 398 -4.55 11.52 7.28
CA ASN A 398 -4.98 12.88 6.99
C ASN A 398 -4.36 13.82 8.02
N VAL A 399 -3.94 15.01 7.59
CA VAL A 399 -3.36 16.05 8.44
C VAL A 399 -4.16 17.33 8.22
N TYR A 400 -4.74 17.87 9.29
CA TYR A 400 -5.54 19.09 9.28
C TYR A 400 -4.88 20.13 10.18
N GLU A 401 -4.74 21.35 9.68
CA GLU A 401 -4.41 22.50 10.52
C GLU A 401 -5.65 22.91 11.31
N ILE A 402 -5.49 23.09 12.61
CA ILE A 402 -6.56 23.53 13.52
C ILE A 402 -6.11 24.79 14.29
N HIS A 403 -7.05 25.70 14.51
CA HIS A 403 -6.82 27.03 15.09
C HIS A 403 -7.46 27.18 16.47
#